data_AF-A0A8X6I5S5-F1
#
_entry.id   AF-A0A8X6I5S5-F1
#
_cell.length_a   1.000
_cell.length_b   1.000
_cell.length_c   1.000
_cell.angle_alpha   90.00
_cell.angle_beta   90.00
_cell.angle_gamma   90.00
#
_symmetry.space_group_name_H-M   'P 1'
#
loop_
_entity.id
_entity.type
_entity.pdbx_description
1 polymer ?
#
loop_
_entity_poly.entity_id
_entity_poly.type
_entity_poly.pdbx_seq_one_letter_code
_entity_poly.pdbx_strand_id
1 'polypeptide(L)'
;MAAMEDDVFFDALQKHCSIIESALLSKCNMNHQVREEARQALGELKSSIYKNFERVKAANFLEACKQSLKEAIATQITPKPNYASVVAPSVAPKEKGKSFDYCLVVDSDNCSSDDVRKIIKSKINPAESKLGVCDLKNIRGNKLLVKCFSENDRNRLLTELQEKSPELKASLPKRRNPAIIVKNVPNEVSNEDLLKVISEQNPEIVVDDESIGQCRARFTLKTFQHARACCNRNSPHSS
;
A
#
# COMPACT_ATOMS: atom_id res chain seq x y z
N MET A 1 24.78 -18.24 -11.40
CA MET A 1 26.20 -18.65 -11.35
C MET A 1 27.00 -17.84 -10.33
N ALA A 2 26.82 -16.51 -10.20
CA ALA A 2 27.57 -15.69 -9.23
C ALA A 2 27.43 -16.12 -7.74
N ALA A 3 26.23 -16.52 -7.29
CA ALA A 3 26.02 -16.89 -5.88
C ALA A 3 26.84 -18.12 -5.40
N MET A 4 27.27 -18.99 -6.32
CA MET A 4 28.10 -20.16 -5.97
C MET A 4 29.58 -19.80 -5.75
N GLU A 5 30.05 -18.68 -6.31
CA GLU A 5 31.45 -18.25 -6.15
C GLU A 5 31.66 -17.49 -4.83
N ASP A 6 30.63 -16.77 -4.37
CA ASP A 6 30.67 -15.99 -3.12
C ASP A 6 30.72 -16.87 -1.86
N ASP A 7 29.97 -17.99 -1.84
CA ASP A 7 29.96 -18.92 -0.71
C ASP A 7 31.32 -19.66 -0.58
N VAL A 8 31.97 -19.99 -1.71
CA VAL A 8 33.30 -20.63 -1.73
C VAL A 8 34.38 -19.69 -1.20
N PHE A 9 34.29 -18.39 -1.52
CA PHE A 9 35.21 -17.38 -1.01
C PHE A 9 35.05 -17.17 0.51
N PHE A 10 33.81 -17.21 1.00
CA PHE A 10 33.50 -17.08 2.42
C PHE A 10 34.08 -18.23 3.26
N ASP A 11 33.92 -19.46 2.78
CA ASP A 11 34.47 -20.65 3.42
C ASP A 11 36.00 -20.63 3.48
N ALA A 12 36.66 -20.13 2.42
CA ALA A 12 38.11 -19.93 2.39
C ALA A 12 38.56 -18.89 3.43
N LEU A 13 37.87 -17.76 3.54
CA LEU A 13 38.14 -16.74 4.55
C LEU A 13 37.99 -17.28 5.98
N GLN A 14 36.93 -18.04 6.24
CA GLN A 14 36.69 -18.65 7.55
C GLN A 14 37.82 -19.62 7.92
N LYS A 15 38.28 -20.41 6.96
CA LYS A 15 39.43 -21.31 7.13
C LYS A 15 40.72 -20.54 7.44
N HIS A 16 40.98 -19.44 6.75
CA HIS A 16 42.15 -18.59 7.02
C HIS A 16 42.10 -17.94 8.41
N CYS A 17 40.92 -17.45 8.85
CA CYS A 17 40.75 -16.94 10.21
C CYS A 17 41.04 -18.00 11.28
N SER A 18 40.57 -19.24 11.10
CA SER A 18 40.86 -20.34 12.02
C SER A 18 42.34 -20.72 12.07
N ILE A 19 43.04 -20.66 10.92
CA ILE A 19 44.48 -20.86 10.87
C ILE A 19 45.21 -19.77 11.68
N ILE A 20 44.81 -18.51 11.52
CA ILE A 20 45.40 -17.39 12.26
C ILE A 20 45.12 -17.52 13.77
N GLU A 21 43.90 -17.85 14.17
CA GLU A 21 43.53 -18.11 15.57
C GLU A 21 44.41 -19.23 16.18
N SER A 22 44.61 -20.32 15.45
CA SER A 22 45.45 -21.44 15.88
C SER A 22 46.95 -21.08 15.96
N ALA A 23 47.44 -20.24 15.04
CA ALA A 23 48.82 -19.76 15.06
C ALA A 23 49.08 -18.79 16.23
N LEU A 24 48.10 -17.96 16.59
CA LEU A 24 48.15 -17.09 17.76
C LEU A 24 48.10 -17.88 19.08
N LEU A 25 47.37 -19.02 19.11
CA LEU A 25 47.35 -19.96 20.22
C LEU A 25 48.70 -20.68 20.41
N SER A 26 49.31 -21.12 19.31
CA SER A 26 50.54 -21.92 19.34
C SER A 26 51.82 -21.12 19.63
N LYS A 27 51.82 -19.80 19.44
CA LYS A 27 53.01 -18.96 19.68
C LYS A 27 53.16 -18.62 21.17
N CYS A 28 53.81 -19.51 21.91
CA CYS A 28 54.03 -19.38 23.35
C CYS A 28 54.89 -18.16 23.76
N ASN A 29 55.77 -17.67 22.88
CA ASN A 29 56.73 -16.60 23.16
C ASN A 29 56.20 -15.16 22.99
N MET A 30 54.93 -14.96 22.61
CA MET A 30 54.36 -13.61 22.52
C MET A 30 53.91 -13.10 23.89
N ASN A 31 54.09 -11.80 24.15
CA ASN A 31 53.49 -11.13 25.31
C ASN A 31 51.98 -11.38 25.33
N HIS A 32 51.45 -11.75 26.50
CA HIS A 32 50.03 -12.08 26.71
C HIS A 32 49.11 -10.93 26.26
N GLN A 33 49.48 -9.68 26.56
CA GLN A 33 48.67 -8.52 26.24
C GLN A 33 48.52 -8.33 24.72
N VAL A 34 49.63 -8.41 23.98
CA VAL A 34 49.64 -8.30 22.51
C VAL A 34 48.86 -9.45 21.85
N ARG A 35 48.87 -10.63 22.47
CA ARG A 35 48.12 -11.80 21.98
C ARG A 35 46.62 -11.62 22.12
N GLU A 36 46.16 -11.10 23.25
CA GLU A 36 44.74 -10.83 23.50
C GLU A 36 44.24 -9.66 22.64
N GLU A 37 45.03 -8.60 22.48
CA GLU A 37 44.71 -7.49 21.57
C GLU A 37 44.58 -7.97 20.11
N ALA A 38 45.51 -8.82 19.65
CA ALA A 38 45.43 -9.41 18.31
C ALA A 38 44.19 -10.31 18.12
N ARG A 39 43.78 -11.02 19.18
CA ARG A 39 42.53 -11.82 19.16
C ARG A 39 41.30 -10.96 19.10
N GLN A 40 41.25 -9.91 19.91
CA GLN A 40 40.13 -8.99 19.94
C GLN A 40 39.96 -8.32 18.57
N ALA A 41 41.04 -7.81 17.98
CA ALA A 41 41.03 -7.22 16.64
C ALA A 41 40.58 -8.22 15.56
N LEU A 42 41.02 -9.48 15.63
CA LEU A 42 40.59 -10.53 14.71
C LEU A 42 39.10 -10.86 14.87
N GLY A 43 38.59 -10.87 16.11
CA GLY A 43 37.18 -11.07 16.42
C GLY A 43 36.29 -9.94 15.90
N GLU A 44 36.73 -8.69 16.05
CA GLU A 44 36.05 -7.51 15.51
C GLU A 44 36.03 -7.50 13.98
N LEU A 45 37.15 -7.86 13.35
CA LEU A 45 37.25 -8.01 11.90
C LEU A 45 36.30 -9.10 11.39
N LYS A 46 36.29 -10.26 12.05
CA LYS A 46 35.37 -11.37 11.74
C LYS A 46 33.93 -10.89 11.80
N SER A 47 33.50 -10.30 12.92
CA SER A 47 32.15 -9.77 13.10
C SER A 47 31.74 -8.76 12.02
N SER A 48 32.66 -7.88 11.63
CA SER A 48 32.42 -6.88 10.58
C SER A 48 32.25 -7.50 9.20
N ILE A 49 33.05 -8.53 8.87
CA ILE A 49 32.95 -9.27 7.60
C ILE A 49 31.59 -10.00 7.52
N TYR A 50 31.19 -10.73 8.57
CA TYR A 50 29.89 -11.43 8.60
C TYR A 50 28.71 -10.47 8.37
N LYS A 51 28.70 -9.33 9.09
CA LYS A 51 27.63 -8.33 8.96
C LYS A 51 27.55 -7.73 7.55
N ASN A 52 28.69 -7.48 6.91
CA ASN A 52 28.72 -6.93 5.56
C ASN A 52 28.32 -7.97 4.51
N PHE A 53 28.71 -9.23 4.69
CA PHE A 53 28.31 -10.31 3.79
C PHE A 53 26.79 -10.54 3.80
N GLU A 54 26.18 -10.60 4.99
CA GLU A 54 24.72 -10.71 5.14
C GLU A 54 23.98 -9.54 4.48
N ARG A 55 24.50 -8.30 4.61
CA ARG A 55 23.94 -7.12 3.94
C ARG A 55 23.98 -7.24 2.43
N VAL A 56 25.10 -7.69 1.86
CA VAL A 56 25.27 -7.88 0.41
C VAL A 56 24.34 -8.99 -0.09
N LYS A 57 24.23 -10.10 0.64
CA LYS A 57 23.33 -11.21 0.32
C LYS A 57 21.86 -10.76 0.30
N ALA A 58 21.44 -9.99 1.30
CA ALA A 58 20.10 -9.43 1.37
C ALA A 58 19.81 -8.43 0.22
N ALA A 59 20.77 -7.56 -0.12
CA ALA A 59 20.63 -6.61 -1.23
C ALA A 59 20.50 -7.32 -2.58
N ASN A 60 21.35 -8.32 -2.83
CA ASN A 60 21.31 -9.13 -4.05
C ASN A 60 19.99 -9.91 -4.17
N PHE A 61 19.48 -10.44 -3.05
CA PHE A 61 18.17 -11.11 -3.00
C PHE A 61 17.02 -10.15 -3.35
N LEU A 62 17.06 -8.93 -2.83
CA LEU A 62 16.04 -7.91 -3.10
C LEU A 62 16.04 -7.47 -4.57
N GLU A 63 17.22 -7.35 -5.19
CA GLU A 63 17.34 -7.07 -6.63
C GLU A 63 16.84 -8.25 -7.49
N ALA A 64 17.15 -9.50 -7.11
CA ALA A 64 16.62 -10.68 -7.78
C ALA A 64 15.07 -10.76 -7.71
N CYS A 65 14.49 -10.39 -6.57
CA CYS A 65 13.04 -10.31 -6.40
C CYS A 65 12.42 -9.22 -7.29
N LYS A 66 13.05 -8.03 -7.36
CA LYS A 66 12.60 -6.96 -8.26
C LYS A 66 12.63 -7.38 -9.73
N GLN A 67 13.68 -8.09 -10.15
CA GLN A 67 13.82 -8.60 -11.51
C GLN A 67 12.75 -9.65 -11.82
N SER A 68 12.55 -10.63 -10.94
CA SER A 68 11.51 -11.66 -11.07
C SER A 68 10.10 -11.05 -11.16
N LEU A 69 9.81 -10.00 -10.38
CA LEU A 69 8.55 -9.27 -10.45
C LEU A 69 8.39 -8.53 -11.78
N LYS A 70 9.45 -7.87 -12.28
CA LYS A 70 9.42 -7.19 -13.58
C LYS A 70 9.16 -8.18 -14.72
N GLU A 71 9.78 -9.37 -14.67
CA GLU A 71 9.57 -10.44 -15.65
C GLU A 71 8.17 -11.05 -15.57
N ALA A 72 7.63 -11.24 -14.35
CA ALA A 72 6.25 -11.68 -14.13
C ALA A 72 5.22 -10.67 -14.64
N ILE A 73 5.49 -9.37 -14.49
CA ILE A 73 4.65 -8.30 -15.06
C ILE A 73 4.77 -8.31 -16.59
N ALA A 74 5.98 -8.40 -17.14
CA ALA A 74 6.22 -8.39 -18.59
C ALA A 74 5.54 -9.58 -19.30
N THR A 75 5.53 -10.76 -18.69
CA THR A 75 4.87 -11.96 -19.23
C THR A 75 3.34 -11.91 -19.15
N GLN A 76 2.75 -11.06 -18.28
CA GLN A 76 1.29 -10.87 -18.18
C GLN A 76 0.73 -9.75 -19.06
N ILE A 77 1.55 -9.05 -19.87
CA ILE A 77 1.10 -7.94 -20.74
C ILE A 77 0.39 -8.43 -22.02
N THR A 78 0.39 -9.72 -22.32
CA THR A 78 -0.65 -10.26 -23.21
C THR A 78 -1.68 -11.02 -22.37
N PRO A 79 -2.82 -10.41 -22.02
CA PRO A 79 -3.86 -11.13 -21.32
C PRO A 79 -4.35 -12.23 -22.27
N LYS A 80 -3.99 -13.49 -22.00
CA LYS A 80 -4.75 -14.63 -22.56
C LYS A 80 -6.20 -14.41 -22.12
N PRO A 81 -7.14 -14.17 -23.04
CA PRO A 81 -8.49 -13.87 -22.65
C PRO A 81 -9.08 -15.11 -21.96
N ASN A 82 -9.50 -14.95 -20.71
CA ASN A 82 -10.33 -15.93 -20.03
C ASN A 82 -11.61 -16.14 -20.87
N TYR A 83 -12.16 -17.35 -20.89
CA TYR A 83 -13.46 -17.66 -21.48
C TYR A 83 -14.53 -16.58 -21.19
N ALA A 84 -14.60 -16.08 -19.95
CA ALA A 84 -15.51 -14.99 -19.56
C ALA A 84 -15.29 -13.68 -20.33
N SER A 85 -14.05 -13.36 -20.72
CA SER A 85 -13.72 -12.17 -21.53
C SER A 85 -13.98 -12.36 -23.02
N VAL A 86 -13.98 -13.60 -23.52
CA VAL A 86 -14.31 -13.92 -24.92
C VAL A 86 -15.83 -13.90 -25.13
N VAL A 87 -16.60 -14.32 -24.13
CA VAL A 87 -18.06 -14.40 -24.19
C VAL A 87 -18.74 -13.08 -23.80
N ALA A 88 -18.02 -12.17 -23.14
CA ALA A 88 -18.57 -10.87 -22.79
C ALA A 88 -18.91 -10.07 -24.06
N PRO A 89 -20.10 -9.44 -24.16
CA PRO A 89 -20.40 -8.54 -25.25
C PRO A 89 -19.35 -7.43 -25.29
N SER A 90 -18.86 -7.13 -26.50
CA SER A 90 -17.89 -6.06 -26.74
C SER A 90 -18.52 -4.71 -26.39
N VAL A 91 -18.48 -4.37 -25.10
CA VAL A 91 -18.72 -3.01 -24.64
C VAL A 91 -17.42 -2.28 -24.93
N ALA A 92 -17.46 -1.37 -25.91
CA ALA A 92 -16.34 -0.49 -26.22
C ALA A 92 -15.71 0.01 -24.90
N PRO A 93 -14.37 0.00 -24.77
CA PRO A 93 -13.73 0.48 -23.55
C PRO A 93 -14.27 1.88 -23.29
N LYS A 94 -15.05 2.05 -22.22
CA LYS A 94 -15.31 3.38 -21.71
C LYS A 94 -13.94 3.91 -21.38
N GLU A 95 -13.44 4.88 -22.16
CA GLU A 95 -12.26 5.63 -21.81
C GLU A 95 -12.40 5.96 -20.33
N LYS A 96 -11.45 5.47 -19.52
CA LYS A 96 -11.39 5.85 -18.12
C LYS A 96 -11.14 7.36 -18.15
N GLY A 97 -12.23 8.13 -18.09
CA GLY A 97 -12.18 9.58 -18.16
C GLY A 97 -11.10 10.06 -17.20
N LYS A 98 -10.27 10.99 -17.67
CA LYS A 98 -9.21 11.61 -16.87
C LYS A 98 -9.74 11.85 -15.45
N SER A 99 -9.01 11.38 -14.43
CA SER A 99 -9.30 11.72 -13.04
C SER A 99 -9.28 13.24 -12.94
N PHE A 100 -10.45 13.86 -12.84
CA PHE A 100 -10.53 15.29 -12.61
C PHE A 100 -10.38 15.49 -11.11
N ASP A 101 -9.15 15.78 -10.69
CA ASP A 101 -8.81 15.94 -9.27
C ASP A 101 -9.49 17.19 -8.66
N TYR A 102 -9.96 18.12 -9.50
CA TYR A 102 -10.57 19.39 -9.09
C TYR A 102 -12.10 19.33 -9.18
N CYS A 103 -12.73 18.78 -8.14
CA CYS A 103 -14.18 18.68 -8.02
C CYS A 103 -14.69 19.37 -6.75
N LEU A 104 -15.92 19.88 -6.81
CA LEU A 104 -16.66 20.46 -5.69
C LEU A 104 -18.05 19.80 -5.60
N VAL A 105 -18.49 19.47 -4.39
CA VAL A 105 -19.85 18.96 -4.13
C VAL A 105 -20.68 20.10 -3.56
N VAL A 106 -21.76 20.46 -4.25
CA VAL A 106 -22.73 21.46 -3.81
C VAL A 106 -23.99 20.74 -3.37
N ASP A 107 -24.45 21.08 -2.18
CA ASP A 107 -25.64 20.52 -1.54
C ASP A 107 -26.62 21.64 -1.16
N SER A 108 -27.90 21.29 -1.08
CA SER A 108 -28.96 22.17 -0.59
C SER A 108 -29.98 21.35 0.15
N ASP A 109 -30.34 21.77 1.35
CA ASP A 109 -31.25 21.01 2.21
C ASP A 109 -32.70 20.99 1.65
N ASN A 110 -33.07 21.98 0.81
CA ASN A 110 -34.45 22.20 0.37
C ASN A 110 -34.67 22.15 -1.16
N CYS A 111 -33.60 22.03 -1.95
CA CYS A 111 -33.68 22.15 -3.42
C CYS A 111 -33.34 20.83 -4.13
N SER A 112 -33.93 20.63 -5.30
CA SER A 112 -33.54 19.53 -6.19
C SER A 112 -32.19 19.83 -6.86
N SER A 113 -31.48 18.79 -7.33
CA SER A 113 -30.19 18.96 -8.01
C SER A 113 -30.28 19.85 -9.26
N ASP A 114 -31.45 19.86 -9.93
CA ASP A 114 -31.65 20.68 -11.12
C ASP A 114 -31.92 22.15 -10.76
N ASP A 115 -32.53 22.41 -9.61
CA ASP A 115 -32.71 23.77 -9.11
C ASP A 115 -31.39 24.34 -8.60
N VAL A 116 -30.56 23.55 -7.92
CA VAL A 116 -29.18 23.92 -7.57
C VAL A 116 -28.38 24.27 -8.83
N ARG A 117 -28.52 23.49 -9.90
CA ARG A 117 -27.90 23.79 -11.20
C ARG A 117 -28.40 25.12 -11.79
N LYS A 118 -29.69 25.43 -11.68
CA LYS A 118 -30.24 26.73 -12.12
C LYS A 118 -29.69 27.87 -11.27
N ILE A 119 -29.63 27.72 -9.96
CA ILE A 119 -29.11 28.73 -9.03
C ILE A 119 -27.65 29.05 -9.33
N ILE A 120 -26.82 28.03 -9.57
CA ILE A 120 -25.41 28.23 -9.95
C ILE A 120 -25.31 28.99 -11.28
N LYS A 121 -26.13 28.63 -12.27
CA LYS A 121 -26.14 29.32 -13.57
C LYS A 121 -26.64 30.77 -13.47
N SER A 122 -27.64 31.04 -12.63
CA SER A 122 -28.26 32.37 -12.54
C SER A 122 -27.52 33.34 -11.61
N LYS A 123 -27.05 32.88 -10.44
CA LYS A 123 -26.42 33.75 -9.43
C LYS A 123 -24.92 33.93 -9.63
N ILE A 124 -24.23 32.87 -10.06
CA ILE A 124 -22.76 32.89 -10.18
C ILE A 124 -22.34 33.15 -11.63
N ASN A 125 -23.10 32.60 -12.59
CA ASN A 125 -22.81 32.62 -14.02
C ASN A 125 -21.31 32.40 -14.32
N PRO A 126 -20.85 31.14 -14.41
CA PRO A 126 -19.42 30.82 -14.46
C PRO A 126 -18.69 31.44 -15.67
N ALA A 127 -19.40 31.78 -16.75
CA ALA A 127 -18.84 32.45 -17.91
C ALA A 127 -18.45 33.92 -17.61
N GLU A 128 -19.27 34.63 -16.85
CA GLU A 128 -19.04 36.04 -16.47
C GLU A 128 -17.94 36.14 -15.41
N SER A 129 -17.94 35.24 -14.42
CA SER A 129 -16.88 35.16 -13.40
C SER A 129 -15.54 34.59 -13.93
N LYS A 130 -15.45 34.24 -15.23
CA LYS A 130 -14.27 33.59 -15.85
C LYS A 130 -13.82 32.33 -15.10
N LEU A 131 -14.77 31.56 -14.57
CA LEU A 131 -14.51 30.31 -13.86
C LEU A 131 -14.51 29.14 -14.86
N GLY A 132 -13.40 28.42 -14.92
CA GLY A 132 -13.25 27.24 -15.75
C GLY A 132 -14.03 26.04 -15.22
N VAL A 133 -15.34 25.96 -15.51
CA VAL A 133 -16.18 24.79 -15.20
C VAL A 133 -16.21 23.83 -16.39
N CYS A 134 -15.81 22.59 -16.19
CA CYS A 134 -15.83 21.55 -17.22
C CYS A 134 -17.21 20.91 -17.36
N ASP A 135 -17.83 20.55 -16.24
CA ASP A 135 -19.00 19.67 -16.22
C ASP A 135 -19.76 19.82 -14.90
N LEU A 136 -21.08 19.64 -14.97
CA LEU A 136 -22.00 19.67 -13.84
C LEU A 136 -22.75 18.33 -13.82
N LYS A 137 -22.46 17.46 -12.85
CA LYS A 137 -23.02 16.12 -12.77
C LYS A 137 -23.87 15.94 -11.51
N ASN A 138 -25.10 15.46 -11.67
CA ASN A 138 -25.98 15.16 -10.54
C ASN A 138 -25.48 13.90 -9.81
N ILE A 139 -25.40 13.97 -8.47
CA ILE A 139 -25.04 12.85 -7.59
C ILE A 139 -26.27 12.44 -6.77
N ARG A 140 -26.25 11.21 -6.25
CA ARG A 140 -27.25 10.71 -5.30
C ARG A 140 -27.44 11.65 -4.11
N GLY A 141 -28.70 11.87 -3.74
CA GLY A 141 -29.09 12.68 -2.58
C GLY A 141 -29.19 14.18 -2.90
N ASN A 142 -29.71 14.55 -4.08
CA ASN A 142 -29.93 15.93 -4.52
C ASN A 142 -28.69 16.83 -4.55
N LYS A 143 -27.50 16.22 -4.59
CA LYS A 143 -26.21 16.92 -4.67
C LYS A 143 -25.78 17.14 -6.11
N LEU A 144 -25.03 18.20 -6.35
CA LEU A 144 -24.42 18.50 -7.64
C LEU A 144 -22.89 18.44 -7.53
N LEU A 145 -22.25 17.68 -8.42
CA LEU A 145 -20.81 17.68 -8.61
C LEU A 145 -20.45 18.73 -9.66
N VAL A 146 -19.62 19.69 -9.27
CA VAL A 146 -19.05 20.68 -10.19
C VAL A 146 -17.60 20.29 -10.45
N LYS A 147 -17.27 20.06 -11.72
CA LYS A 147 -15.88 19.81 -12.14
C LYS A 147 -15.26 21.10 -12.66
N CYS A 148 -14.04 21.40 -12.23
CA CYS A 148 -13.29 22.56 -12.67
C CYS A 148 -12.01 22.14 -13.43
N PHE A 149 -11.49 23.05 -14.26
CA PHE A 149 -10.24 22.81 -14.99
C PHE A 149 -8.99 22.92 -14.10
N SER A 150 -9.04 23.79 -13.09
CA SER A 150 -7.93 24.07 -12.19
C SER A 150 -8.35 24.09 -10.72
N GLU A 151 -7.40 23.83 -9.83
CA GLU A 151 -7.57 24.01 -8.39
C GLU A 151 -7.92 25.45 -8.02
N ASN A 152 -7.33 26.42 -8.71
CA ASN A 152 -7.61 27.84 -8.48
C ASN A 152 -9.07 28.18 -8.79
N ASP A 153 -9.61 27.62 -9.89
CA ASP A 153 -11.00 27.82 -10.28
C ASP A 153 -11.96 27.17 -9.28
N ARG A 154 -11.62 25.99 -8.76
CA ARG A 154 -12.37 25.32 -7.68
C ARG A 154 -12.43 26.18 -6.43
N ASN A 155 -11.30 26.73 -5.99
CA ASN A 155 -11.23 27.54 -4.77
C ASN A 155 -11.99 28.86 -4.92
N ARG A 156 -11.89 29.51 -6.08
CA ARG A 156 -12.68 30.71 -6.38
C ARG A 156 -14.18 30.43 -6.42
N LEU A 157 -14.58 29.34 -7.07
CA LEU A 157 -15.97 28.88 -7.09
C LEU A 157 -16.49 28.63 -5.66
N LEU A 158 -15.69 28.04 -4.77
CA LEU A 158 -16.05 27.84 -3.38
C LEU A 158 -16.30 29.17 -2.65
N THR A 159 -15.41 30.15 -2.81
CA THR A 159 -15.57 31.48 -2.22
C THR A 159 -16.81 32.20 -2.78
N GLU A 160 -17.01 32.18 -4.10
CA GLU A 160 -18.18 32.81 -4.74
C GLU A 160 -19.50 32.16 -4.32
N LEU A 161 -19.52 30.83 -4.15
CA LEU A 161 -20.70 30.12 -3.64
C LEU A 161 -21.05 30.56 -2.22
N GLN A 162 -20.04 30.71 -1.36
CA GLN A 162 -20.23 31.14 0.02
C GLN A 162 -20.72 32.60 0.11
N GLU A 163 -20.23 33.48 -0.77
CA GLU A 163 -20.60 34.90 -0.78
C GLU A 163 -21.98 35.14 -1.41
N LYS A 164 -22.22 34.60 -2.61
CA LYS A 164 -23.43 34.88 -3.40
C LYS A 164 -24.62 33.97 -3.06
N SER A 165 -24.38 32.82 -2.43
CA SER A 165 -25.41 31.79 -2.21
C SER A 165 -25.17 31.04 -0.89
N PRO A 166 -25.35 31.69 0.27
CA PRO A 166 -25.17 31.05 1.58
C PRO A 166 -26.16 29.90 1.84
N GLU A 167 -27.25 29.85 1.07
CA GLU A 167 -28.22 28.74 1.03
C GLU A 167 -27.65 27.42 0.47
N LEU A 168 -26.51 27.47 -0.25
CA LEU A 168 -25.85 26.31 -0.84
C LEU A 168 -24.64 25.91 0.00
N LYS A 169 -24.59 24.65 0.42
CA LYS A 169 -23.45 24.09 1.14
C LYS A 169 -22.46 23.51 0.15
N ALA A 170 -21.38 24.24 -0.08
CA ALA A 170 -20.26 23.79 -0.89
C ALA A 170 -19.22 23.05 -0.03
N SER A 171 -18.84 21.84 -0.45
CA SER A 171 -17.85 21.02 0.24
C SER A 171 -16.91 20.32 -0.73
N LEU A 172 -15.69 20.06 -0.27
CA LEU A 172 -14.72 19.25 -1.02
C LEU A 172 -15.12 17.77 -0.93
N PRO A 173 -15.07 17.02 -2.04
CA PRO A 173 -15.32 15.59 -2.01
C PRO A 173 -14.26 14.91 -1.13
N LYS A 174 -14.68 14.36 0.00
CA LYS A 174 -13.81 13.59 0.88
C LYS A 174 -13.41 12.29 0.20
N ARG A 175 -12.12 11.97 0.19
CA ARG A 175 -11.65 10.65 -0.23
C ARG A 175 -12.25 9.60 0.70
N ARG A 176 -12.71 8.49 0.13
CA ARG A 176 -13.22 7.36 0.91
C ARG A 176 -12.03 6.72 1.62
N ASN A 177 -12.17 6.50 2.92
CA ASN A 177 -11.13 5.84 3.69
C ASN A 177 -10.86 4.43 3.14
N PRO A 178 -9.57 4.03 3.03
CA PRO A 178 -9.21 2.73 2.52
C PRO A 178 -9.83 1.63 3.38
N ALA A 179 -10.37 0.61 2.74
CA ALA A 179 -10.95 -0.55 3.43
C ALA A 179 -9.99 -1.74 3.31
N ILE A 180 -9.45 -2.18 4.44
CA ILE A 180 -8.55 -3.32 4.52
C ILE A 180 -9.35 -4.55 4.97
N ILE A 181 -9.20 -5.66 4.24
CA ILE A 181 -9.83 -6.95 4.58
C ILE A 181 -8.71 -7.93 4.94
N VAL A 182 -8.55 -8.19 6.24
CA VAL A 182 -7.60 -9.18 6.77
C VAL A 182 -8.32 -10.54 6.88
N LYS A 183 -7.70 -11.60 6.37
CA LYS A 183 -8.22 -12.97 6.42
C LYS A 183 -7.39 -13.80 7.40
N ASN A 184 -7.98 -14.89 7.90
CA ASN A 184 -7.33 -15.84 8.82
C ASN A 184 -6.89 -15.21 10.15
N VAL A 185 -7.69 -14.27 10.66
CA VAL A 185 -7.49 -13.70 12.00
C VAL A 185 -8.01 -14.72 13.03
N PRO A 186 -7.22 -15.06 14.07
CA PRO A 186 -7.72 -15.84 15.19
C PRO A 186 -8.93 -15.17 15.86
N ASN A 187 -9.92 -15.94 16.29
CA ASN A 187 -11.16 -15.41 16.89
C ASN A 187 -10.93 -14.63 18.20
N GLU A 188 -9.77 -14.81 18.82
CA GLU A 188 -9.37 -14.16 20.08
C GLU A 188 -8.92 -12.71 19.87
N VAL A 189 -8.54 -12.33 18.65
CA VAL A 189 -8.02 -10.99 18.36
C VAL A 189 -9.19 -10.04 18.07
N SER A 190 -9.30 -8.97 18.86
CA SER A 190 -10.31 -7.94 18.65
C SER A 190 -9.95 -7.03 17.46
N ASN A 191 -10.97 -6.37 16.90
CA ASN A 191 -10.77 -5.40 15.82
C ASN A 191 -9.87 -4.22 16.25
N GLU A 192 -9.91 -3.86 17.52
CA GLU A 192 -9.13 -2.77 18.10
C GLU A 192 -7.64 -3.17 18.21
N ASP A 193 -7.37 -4.41 18.58
CA ASP A 193 -5.99 -4.93 18.68
C ASP A 193 -5.35 -5.04 17.29
N LEU A 194 -6.10 -5.46 16.27
CA LEU A 194 -5.60 -5.46 14.90
C LEU A 194 -5.30 -4.05 14.39
N LEU A 195 -6.15 -3.08 14.70
CA LEU A 195 -5.91 -1.68 14.32
C LEU A 195 -4.62 -1.16 14.94
N LYS A 196 -4.38 -1.46 16.23
CA LYS A 196 -3.13 -1.11 16.93
C LYS A 196 -1.93 -1.73 16.25
N VAL A 197 -1.95 -3.05 16.02
CA VAL A 197 -0.83 -3.76 15.35
C VAL A 197 -0.56 -3.20 13.96
N ILE A 198 -1.59 -2.92 13.16
CA ILE A 198 -1.42 -2.34 11.82
C ILE A 198 -0.83 -0.93 11.91
N SER A 199 -1.25 -0.11 12.89
CA SER A 199 -0.69 1.23 13.09
C SER A 199 0.76 1.20 13.58
N GLU A 200 1.11 0.27 14.47
CA GLU A 200 2.48 0.10 14.98
C GLU A 200 3.46 -0.34 13.87
N GLN A 201 3.00 -1.19 12.95
CA GLN A 201 3.81 -1.66 11.83
C GLN A 201 4.01 -0.61 10.74
N ASN A 202 3.10 0.36 10.63
CA ASN A 202 3.09 1.35 9.55
C ASN A 202 2.95 2.76 10.15
N PRO A 203 3.97 3.26 10.87
CA PRO A 203 3.93 4.57 11.53
C PRO A 203 3.70 5.72 10.54
N GLU A 204 4.04 5.54 9.26
CA GLU A 204 3.82 6.50 8.17
C GLU A 204 2.35 6.65 7.76
N ILE A 205 1.47 5.71 8.13
CA ILE A 205 0.03 5.79 7.85
C ILE A 205 -0.65 6.75 8.83
N VAL A 206 -0.03 7.01 9.99
CA VAL A 206 -0.54 7.93 11.01
C VAL A 206 -0.21 9.36 10.60
N VAL A 207 -1.05 9.92 9.72
CA VAL A 207 -1.04 11.33 9.35
C VAL A 207 -2.23 11.96 10.07
N ASP A 208 -1.96 12.52 11.25
CA ASP A 208 -2.85 13.29 12.14
C ASP A 208 -3.81 12.49 13.04
N ASP A 209 -3.87 12.85 14.33
CA ASP A 209 -4.74 12.22 15.36
C ASP A 209 -6.24 12.28 15.01
N GLU A 210 -6.67 13.25 14.18
CA GLU A 210 -8.03 13.34 13.65
C GLU A 210 -8.33 12.28 12.56
N SER A 211 -7.31 11.76 11.89
CA SER A 211 -7.42 10.76 10.81
C SER A 211 -7.53 9.33 11.36
N ILE A 212 -6.94 9.06 12.53
CA ILE A 212 -7.00 7.75 13.20
C ILE A 212 -8.44 7.39 13.57
N GLY A 213 -9.21 8.37 14.07
CA GLY A 213 -10.64 8.20 14.37
C GLY A 213 -11.52 7.95 13.12
N GLN A 214 -11.02 8.26 11.93
CA GLN A 214 -11.77 8.11 10.68
C GLN A 214 -11.42 6.83 9.91
N CYS A 215 -10.28 6.19 10.17
CA CYS A 215 -9.93 4.88 9.62
C CYS A 215 -10.92 3.80 10.11
N ARG A 216 -12.07 3.68 9.45
CA ARG A 216 -13.03 2.59 9.67
C ARG A 216 -12.46 1.31 9.07
N ALA A 217 -11.66 0.61 9.85
CA ALA A 217 -11.47 -0.80 9.62
C ALA A 217 -12.82 -1.52 9.70
N ARG A 218 -13.31 -2.00 8.56
CA ARG A 218 -14.49 -2.87 8.48
C ARG A 218 -14.01 -4.27 8.21
N PHE A 219 -13.81 -5.04 9.27
CA PHE A 219 -13.42 -6.44 9.15
C PHE A 219 -14.68 -7.31 9.10
N THR A 220 -14.85 -8.01 7.98
CA THR A 220 -15.91 -9.03 7.86
C THR A 220 -15.30 -10.36 8.34
N LEU A 221 -15.56 -10.71 9.59
CA LEU A 221 -15.24 -12.04 10.11
C LEU A 221 -16.10 -13.05 9.36
N LYS A 222 -15.54 -13.71 8.34
CA LYS A 222 -16.10 -14.97 7.87
C LYS A 222 -15.61 -16.04 8.82
N THR A 223 -16.36 -16.28 9.89
CA THR A 223 -16.15 -17.45 10.74
C THR A 223 -16.29 -18.69 9.86
N PHE A 224 -15.20 -19.43 9.70
CA PHE A 224 -15.16 -20.64 8.89
C PHE A 224 -15.77 -21.81 9.71
N GLN A 225 -17.01 -21.67 10.19
CA GLN A 225 -17.70 -22.76 10.90
C GLN A 225 -18.17 -23.88 9.95
N HIS A 226 -17.97 -23.72 8.64
CA HIS A 226 -18.28 -24.74 7.63
C HIS A 226 -17.11 -24.96 6.66
N ALA A 227 -15.91 -25.22 7.18
CA ALA A 227 -15.03 -26.16 6.50
C ALA A 227 -15.78 -27.48 6.49
N ARG A 228 -16.29 -27.85 5.32
CA ARG A 228 -16.98 -29.11 5.06
C ARG A 228 -16.27 -30.24 5.80
N ALA A 229 -17.05 -31.02 6.55
CA ALA A 229 -16.66 -32.33 7.01
C ALA A 229 -16.06 -33.11 5.82
N CYS A 230 -14.73 -33.16 5.74
CA CYS A 230 -14.03 -34.17 4.99
C CYS A 230 -14.24 -35.48 5.75
N CYS A 231 -15.35 -36.17 5.45
CA CYS A 231 -15.58 -37.51 5.94
C CYS A 231 -14.54 -38.44 5.31
N ASN A 232 -13.39 -38.63 5.98
CA ASN A 232 -12.65 -39.88 5.87
C ASN A 232 -13.46 -40.95 6.62
N ARG A 233 -14.37 -41.63 5.92
CA ARG A 233 -14.90 -42.93 6.35
C ARG A 233 -14.18 -44.01 5.57
N ASN A 234 -12.98 -44.35 6.01
CA ASN A 234 -12.47 -45.70 5.81
C ASN A 234 -13.00 -46.55 6.97
N SER A 235 -14.05 -47.32 6.71
CA SER A 235 -14.46 -48.42 7.58
C SER A 235 -13.92 -49.72 6.99
N PRO A 236 -13.20 -50.56 7.74
CA PRO A 236 -12.72 -51.84 7.25
C PRO A 236 -13.90 -52.82 7.19
N HIS A 237 -14.11 -53.45 6.04
CA HIS A 237 -14.87 -54.68 5.93
C HIS A 237 -13.99 -55.83 6.44
N SER A 238 -14.42 -56.52 7.49
CA SER A 238 -13.95 -57.85 7.83
C SER A 238 -15.17 -58.74 8.04
N SER A 239 -15.37 -59.61 7.04
CA SER A 239 -15.86 -60.99 7.02
C SER A 239 -16.93 -61.44 8.01
#